data_AF-A0A225X2D8-F1
#
_entry.id   AF-A0A225X2D8-F1
#
_cell.length_a   1.000
_cell.length_b   1.000
_cell.length_c   1.000
_cell.angle_alpha   90.00
_cell.angle_beta   90.00
_cell.angle_gamma   90.00
#
_symmetry.space_group_name_H-M   'P 1'
#
loop_
_entity.id
_entity.type
_entity.pdbx_description
1 polymer ?
#
loop_
_entity_poly.entity_id
_entity_poly.type
_entity_poly.pdbx_seq_one_letter_code
_entity_poly.pdbx_strand_id
1 'polypeptide(L)'
;MYGAVATTDEAIRIKSTCIQDGIIDSKVLHDLVQPTVEDPFHHVSVKWRLYNNQRDYVSLDTTGIAHTVKRERIGYNISHSVAFAQIPGMEDTHGIERGNMSVCSLYLQKTPTIVECYVRGFFDFHTQNEMVNTMSLQAIAAQWACFARKRDCSLMKKLVWRMRKSSGCTTSVSLSDDRPSFTKQPPAPIRNRCAVCSRSFGFLGTNHKTCKSCFRQVCTRCCSKQLVCIVAPDQRTVLEKKRSFCSTCLADAANSDALEVAREELASSKAYHEACAAKAQEMARTSRASFMQSAVSRRSRINSRSRLSRSSMAA
;
A
#
# COMPACT_ATOMS: atom_id res chain seq x y z
N MET A 1 0.52 10.16 -2.89
CA MET A 1 0.08 8.79 -3.21
C MET A 1 0.62 7.71 -2.29
N TYR A 2 1.92 7.63 -1.99
CA TYR A 2 2.50 6.52 -1.22
C TYR A 2 1.88 6.23 0.16
N GLY A 3 1.41 7.27 0.88
CA GLY A 3 0.65 7.10 2.13
C GLY A 3 -0.86 6.88 1.97
N ALA A 4 -1.39 6.95 0.75
CA ALA A 4 -2.81 6.72 0.44
C ALA A 4 -3.08 5.31 -0.09
N VAL A 5 -2.14 4.75 -0.86
CA VAL A 5 -2.26 3.43 -1.48
C VAL A 5 -2.08 2.33 -0.43
N ALA A 6 -3.06 1.43 -0.41
CA ALA A 6 -3.08 0.21 0.39
C ALA A 6 -3.81 -0.88 -0.40
N THR A 7 -3.05 -1.87 -0.85
CA THR A 7 -3.51 -2.88 -1.81
C THR A 7 -3.74 -4.26 -1.19
N THR A 8 -3.28 -4.47 0.04
CA THR A 8 -3.45 -5.71 0.80
C THR A 8 -4.15 -5.46 2.12
N ASP A 9 -4.71 -6.50 2.73
CA ASP A 9 -5.32 -6.44 4.07
C ASP A 9 -4.35 -5.82 5.10
N GLU A 10 -3.10 -6.27 5.08
CA GLU A 10 -2.02 -5.79 5.94
C GLU A 10 -1.73 -4.30 5.72
N ALA A 11 -1.65 -3.87 4.46
CA ALA A 11 -1.41 -2.47 4.12
C ALA A 11 -2.59 -1.58 4.53
N ILE A 12 -3.83 -2.08 4.42
CA ILE A 12 -5.02 -1.34 4.86
C ILE A 12 -5.00 -1.17 6.37
N ARG A 13 -4.73 -2.25 7.14
CA ARG A 13 -4.61 -2.19 8.60
C ARG A 13 -3.53 -1.20 9.04
N ILE A 14 -2.31 -1.32 8.50
CA ILE A 14 -1.21 -0.37 8.79
C ILE A 14 -1.62 1.07 8.49
N LYS A 15 -2.23 1.30 7.31
CA LYS A 15 -2.68 2.64 6.92
C LYS A 15 -3.73 3.17 7.90
N SER A 16 -4.78 2.40 8.20
CA SER A 16 -5.85 2.78 9.13
C SER A 16 -5.28 3.13 10.51
N THR A 17 -4.36 2.32 11.04
CA THR A 17 -3.66 2.63 12.30
C THR A 17 -2.90 3.96 12.23
N CYS A 18 -2.18 4.23 11.14
CA CYS A 18 -1.41 5.46 10.99
C CYS A 18 -2.28 6.71 10.86
N ILE A 19 -3.35 6.62 10.07
CA ILE A 19 -4.16 7.79 9.73
C ILE A 19 -5.43 7.88 10.57
N GLN A 20 -5.75 6.88 11.38
CA GLN A 20 -6.94 6.82 12.22
C GLN A 20 -8.19 7.23 11.42
N ASP A 21 -8.47 6.53 10.31
CA ASP A 21 -9.58 6.84 9.39
C ASP A 21 -10.93 6.28 9.84
N GLY A 22 -10.97 5.61 11.00
CA GLY A 22 -12.20 5.09 11.59
C GLY A 22 -12.56 3.67 11.12
N ILE A 23 -11.74 3.08 10.26
CA ILE A 23 -11.86 1.67 9.85
C ILE A 23 -11.49 0.79 11.06
N ILE A 24 -12.43 -0.04 11.49
CA ILE A 24 -12.24 -1.07 12.52
C ILE A 24 -11.68 -2.34 11.89
N ASP A 25 -12.28 -2.79 10.79
CA ASP A 25 -11.85 -4.00 10.09
C ASP A 25 -12.02 -3.86 8.58
N SER A 26 -11.29 -4.66 7.83
CA SER A 26 -11.29 -4.59 6.37
C SER A 26 -10.80 -5.87 5.72
N LYS A 27 -11.28 -6.08 4.49
CA LYS A 27 -10.84 -7.19 3.63
C LYS A 27 -10.74 -6.74 2.18
N VAL A 28 -9.64 -7.03 1.51
CA VAL A 28 -9.55 -7.03 0.06
C VAL A 28 -10.24 -8.31 -0.43
N LEU A 29 -11.37 -8.14 -1.10
CA LEU A 29 -12.22 -9.22 -1.56
C LEU A 29 -11.75 -9.74 -2.92
N HIS A 30 -11.34 -8.82 -3.80
CA HIS A 30 -10.89 -9.16 -5.14
C HIS A 30 -9.97 -8.07 -5.72
N ASP A 31 -8.86 -8.47 -6.33
CA ASP A 31 -7.98 -7.56 -7.08
C ASP A 31 -8.30 -7.64 -8.57
N LEU A 32 -8.71 -6.51 -9.16
CA LEU A 32 -8.96 -6.40 -10.60
C LEU A 32 -7.70 -5.96 -11.34
N VAL A 33 -6.99 -4.98 -10.77
CA VAL A 33 -5.73 -4.46 -11.31
C VAL A 33 -4.72 -4.39 -10.18
N GLN A 34 -3.65 -5.16 -10.31
CA GLN A 34 -2.53 -5.16 -9.37
C GLN A 34 -1.50 -4.08 -9.74
N PRO A 35 -0.79 -3.50 -8.76
CA PRO A 35 0.32 -2.59 -9.02
C PRO A 35 1.44 -3.26 -9.83
N THR A 36 2.15 -2.45 -10.60
CA THR A 36 3.33 -2.86 -11.38
C THR A 36 4.55 -2.02 -10.99
N VAL A 37 5.76 -2.45 -11.38
CA VAL A 37 6.97 -1.64 -11.12
C VAL A 37 6.90 -0.32 -11.90
N GLU A 38 6.29 -0.32 -13.07
CA GLU A 38 6.14 0.86 -13.91
C GLU A 38 5.13 1.83 -13.28
N ASP A 39 4.00 1.30 -12.79
CA ASP A 39 2.91 2.04 -12.14
C ASP A 39 2.52 1.43 -10.77
N PRO A 40 3.30 1.70 -9.71
CA PRO A 40 3.11 1.06 -8.40
C PRO A 40 1.98 1.67 -7.56
N PHE A 41 1.38 2.77 -8.03
CA PHE A 41 0.25 3.40 -7.34
C PHE A 41 -1.10 3.07 -7.97
N HIS A 42 -1.09 2.49 -9.17
CA HIS A 42 -2.31 2.05 -9.81
C HIS A 42 -2.78 0.72 -9.25
N HIS A 43 -3.98 0.73 -8.68
CA HIS A 43 -4.63 -0.43 -8.10
C HIS A 43 -6.13 -0.31 -8.31
N VAL A 44 -6.79 -1.43 -8.58
CA VAL A 44 -8.25 -1.53 -8.65
C VAL A 44 -8.68 -2.80 -7.94
N SER A 45 -9.60 -2.70 -6.99
CA SER A 45 -10.01 -3.83 -6.15
C SER A 45 -11.39 -3.65 -5.56
N VAL A 46 -12.08 -4.74 -5.28
CA VAL A 46 -13.25 -4.77 -4.40
C VAL A 46 -12.78 -4.90 -2.95
N LYS A 47 -13.26 -4.02 -2.07
CA LYS A 47 -12.91 -4.01 -0.64
C LYS A 47 -14.16 -3.98 0.22
N TRP A 48 -14.13 -4.73 1.31
CA TRP A 48 -15.07 -4.62 2.42
C TRP A 48 -14.40 -3.85 3.57
N ARG A 49 -15.13 -2.93 4.20
CA ARG A 49 -14.65 -2.14 5.35
C ARG A 49 -15.75 -1.92 6.37
N LEU A 50 -15.45 -2.19 7.63
CA LEU A 50 -16.27 -1.85 8.79
C LEU A 50 -15.75 -0.58 9.45
N TYR A 51 -16.63 0.37 9.71
CA TYR A 51 -16.32 1.64 10.37
C TYR A 51 -16.89 1.70 11.80
N ASN A 52 -16.30 2.58 12.61
CA ASN A 52 -16.68 2.80 14.02
C ASN A 52 -18.09 3.36 14.27
N ASN A 53 -18.83 3.68 13.22
CA ASN A 53 -20.24 4.06 13.28
C ASN A 53 -21.18 2.87 13.03
N GLN A 54 -20.70 1.62 13.23
CA GLN A 54 -21.45 0.37 13.03
C GLN A 54 -21.96 0.19 11.58
N ARG A 55 -21.23 0.73 10.61
CA ARG A 55 -21.54 0.55 9.18
C ARG A 55 -20.44 -0.15 8.45
N ASP A 56 -20.82 -1.09 7.59
CA ASP A 56 -19.92 -1.68 6.62
C ASP A 56 -20.17 -1.13 5.20
N TYR A 57 -19.15 -1.23 4.36
CA TYR A 57 -19.23 -0.84 2.95
C TYR A 57 -18.49 -1.87 2.12
N VAL A 58 -19.13 -2.29 1.03
CA VAL A 58 -18.49 -3.06 -0.06
C VAL A 58 -18.35 -2.13 -1.24
N SER A 59 -17.12 -1.87 -1.68
CA SER A 59 -16.85 -0.87 -2.71
C SER A 59 -15.80 -1.32 -3.71
N LEU A 60 -15.95 -0.84 -4.94
CA LEU A 60 -14.89 -0.80 -5.93
C LEU A 60 -14.00 0.40 -5.62
N ASP A 61 -12.74 0.11 -5.36
CA ASP A 61 -11.71 1.08 -5.05
C ASP A 61 -10.73 1.18 -6.20
N THR A 62 -10.35 2.40 -6.56
CA THR A 62 -9.20 2.65 -7.44
C THR A 62 -8.29 3.74 -6.89
N THR A 63 -6.98 3.54 -7.04
CA THR A 63 -5.97 4.57 -6.82
C THR A 63 -5.07 4.72 -8.03
N GLY A 64 -4.41 5.86 -8.14
CA GLY A 64 -3.39 6.07 -9.16
C GLY A 64 -2.93 7.51 -9.28
N ILE A 65 -2.22 7.78 -10.37
CA ILE A 65 -1.79 9.11 -10.78
C ILE A 65 -2.28 9.34 -12.21
N ALA A 66 -2.89 10.48 -12.45
CA ALA A 66 -3.35 10.92 -13.75
C ALA A 66 -2.76 12.30 -14.09
N HIS A 67 -2.90 12.71 -15.35
CA HIS A 67 -2.55 14.06 -15.79
C HIS A 67 -3.81 14.77 -16.28
N THR A 68 -3.99 16.03 -15.90
CA THR A 68 -5.08 16.87 -16.43
C THR A 68 -4.82 17.24 -17.89
N VAL A 69 -5.83 17.81 -18.56
CA VAL A 69 -5.66 18.42 -19.89
C VAL A 69 -4.58 19.52 -19.90
N LYS A 70 -4.35 20.17 -18.75
CA LYS A 70 -3.27 21.16 -18.55
C LYS A 70 -1.92 20.52 -18.18
N ARG A 71 -1.82 19.20 -18.28
CA ARG A 71 -0.64 18.38 -17.91
C ARG A 71 -0.24 18.45 -16.44
N GLU A 72 -1.17 18.84 -15.56
CA GLU A 72 -0.92 18.81 -14.12
C GLU A 72 -1.01 17.37 -13.60
N ARG A 73 -0.05 16.96 -12.80
CA ARG A 73 -0.03 15.64 -12.18
C ARG A 73 -0.96 15.61 -10.97
N ILE A 74 -1.96 14.73 -11.00
CA ILE A 74 -2.94 14.56 -9.91
C ILE A 74 -2.92 13.12 -9.44
N GLY A 75 -2.78 12.93 -8.13
CA GLY A 75 -3.05 11.65 -7.50
C GLY A 75 -4.55 11.49 -7.22
N TYR A 76 -5.09 10.29 -7.34
CA TYR A 76 -6.50 10.03 -7.04
C TYR A 76 -6.69 8.78 -6.16
N ASN A 77 -7.74 8.80 -5.36
CA ASN A 77 -8.30 7.65 -4.67
C ASN A 77 -9.83 7.78 -4.75
N ILE A 78 -10.48 6.80 -5.38
CA ILE A 78 -11.92 6.76 -5.60
C ILE A 78 -12.44 5.46 -5.02
N SER A 79 -13.54 5.53 -4.29
CA SER A 79 -14.24 4.39 -3.68
C SER A 79 -15.73 4.54 -3.97
N HIS A 80 -16.33 3.55 -4.61
CA HIS A 80 -17.76 3.56 -4.93
C HIS A 80 -18.39 2.23 -4.52
N SER A 81 -19.47 2.29 -3.73
CA SER A 81 -20.17 1.09 -3.27
C SER A 81 -20.71 0.29 -4.44
N VAL A 82 -20.58 -1.04 -4.34
CA VAL A 82 -21.09 -1.99 -5.32
C VAL A 82 -21.77 -3.14 -4.59
N ALA A 83 -22.88 -3.63 -5.14
CA ALA A 83 -23.66 -4.71 -4.54
C ALA A 83 -23.30 -6.06 -5.18
N PHE A 84 -23.08 -7.07 -4.34
CA PHE A 84 -22.88 -8.45 -4.74
C PHE A 84 -23.83 -9.35 -3.96
N ALA A 85 -24.63 -10.16 -4.64
CA ALA A 85 -25.54 -11.11 -3.99
C ALA A 85 -24.79 -12.11 -3.09
N GLN A 86 -23.53 -12.41 -3.43
CA GLN A 86 -22.67 -13.31 -2.68
C GLN A 86 -22.11 -12.69 -1.38
N ILE A 87 -22.31 -11.39 -1.16
CA ILE A 87 -21.82 -10.66 0.01
C ILE A 87 -23.03 -10.00 0.71
N PRO A 88 -23.85 -10.79 1.41
CA PRO A 88 -25.03 -10.28 2.10
C PRO A 88 -24.64 -9.25 3.17
N GLY A 89 -25.62 -8.45 3.57
CA GLY A 89 -25.50 -7.58 4.73
C GLY A 89 -25.36 -8.38 6.03
N MET A 90 -24.97 -7.69 7.10
CA MET A 90 -24.74 -8.27 8.43
C MET A 90 -25.71 -7.71 9.49
N GLU A 91 -26.78 -7.04 9.05
CA GLU A 91 -27.76 -6.35 9.89
C GLU A 91 -28.42 -7.31 10.88
N ASP A 92 -29.01 -8.39 10.37
CA ASP A 92 -29.80 -9.32 11.20
C ASP A 92 -28.93 -10.10 12.19
N THR A 93 -27.68 -10.38 11.83
CA THR A 93 -26.77 -11.22 12.61
C THR A 93 -25.90 -10.42 13.60
N HIS A 94 -25.54 -9.19 13.26
CA HIS A 94 -24.53 -8.40 13.99
C HIS A 94 -24.95 -6.95 14.25
N GLY A 95 -26.13 -6.51 13.78
CA GLY A 95 -26.58 -5.13 13.90
C GLY A 95 -25.72 -4.14 13.11
N ILE A 96 -25.00 -4.60 12.09
CA ILE A 96 -24.13 -3.76 11.26
C ILE A 96 -24.89 -3.38 10.00
N GLU A 97 -25.08 -2.08 9.78
CA GLU A 97 -25.79 -1.53 8.62
C GLU A 97 -24.88 -1.41 7.40
N ARG A 98 -25.26 -2.02 6.28
CA ARG A 98 -24.62 -1.88 4.97
C ARG A 98 -24.92 -0.50 4.39
N GLY A 99 -23.91 0.36 4.37
CA GLY A 99 -24.01 1.67 3.75
C GLY A 99 -23.67 1.66 2.26
N ASN A 100 -24.21 2.63 1.53
CA ASN A 100 -23.72 3.01 0.21
C ASN A 100 -22.95 4.32 0.28
N MET A 101 -21.78 4.36 -0.35
CA MET A 101 -20.99 5.58 -0.46
C MET A 101 -20.35 5.73 -1.84
N SER A 102 -20.08 6.97 -2.21
CA SER A 102 -19.21 7.30 -3.33
C SER A 102 -18.28 8.42 -2.90
N VAL A 103 -16.99 8.12 -2.74
CA VAL A 103 -15.96 9.04 -2.24
C VAL A 103 -14.87 9.20 -3.29
N CYS A 104 -14.51 10.44 -3.59
CA CYS A 104 -13.41 10.82 -4.46
C CYS A 104 -12.45 11.72 -3.71
N SER A 105 -11.17 11.40 -3.78
CA SER A 105 -10.08 12.17 -3.21
C SER A 105 -9.05 12.47 -4.28
N LEU A 106 -8.74 13.76 -4.46
CA LEU A 106 -7.77 14.26 -5.42
C LEU A 106 -6.61 14.94 -4.67
N TYR A 107 -5.40 14.67 -5.13
CA TYR A 107 -4.16 15.18 -4.56
C TYR A 107 -3.39 15.94 -5.64
N LEU A 108 -3.38 17.27 -5.55
CA LEU A 108 -2.67 18.14 -6.48
C LEU A 108 -1.38 18.63 -5.84
N GLN A 109 -0.24 18.32 -6.45
CA GLN A 109 1.04 18.83 -5.98
C GLN A 109 1.22 20.28 -6.42
N LYS A 110 1.24 21.22 -5.46
CA LYS A 110 1.46 22.66 -5.75
C LYS A 110 2.94 23.02 -5.73
N THR A 111 3.70 22.42 -4.81
CA THR A 111 5.16 22.61 -4.67
C THR A 111 5.81 21.27 -4.31
N PRO A 112 7.14 21.17 -4.23
CA PRO A 112 7.80 19.96 -3.73
C PRO A 112 7.36 19.52 -2.32
N THR A 113 6.85 20.44 -1.49
CA THR A 113 6.48 20.18 -0.09
C THR A 113 4.99 20.36 0.21
N ILE A 114 4.22 20.91 -0.72
CA ILE A 114 2.79 21.20 -0.53
C ILE A 114 1.95 20.39 -1.51
N VAL A 115 1.00 19.64 -0.96
CA VAL A 115 -0.03 18.90 -1.69
C VAL A 115 -1.39 19.40 -1.22
N GLU A 116 -2.17 19.91 -2.16
CA GLU A 116 -3.57 20.25 -1.95
C GLU A 116 -4.42 18.96 -2.01
N CYS A 117 -5.33 18.81 -1.05
CA CYS A 117 -6.20 17.65 -0.93
C CYS A 117 -7.65 18.10 -1.08
N TYR A 118 -8.31 17.63 -2.14
CA TYR A 118 -9.74 17.76 -2.33
C TYR A 118 -10.40 16.43 -2.02
N VAL A 119 -11.45 16.43 -1.21
CA VAL A 119 -12.23 15.22 -0.91
C VAL A 119 -13.70 15.57 -1.04
N ARG A 120 -14.44 14.72 -1.75
CA ARG A 120 -15.89 14.79 -1.85
C ARG A 120 -16.46 13.41 -1.68
N GLY A 121 -17.60 13.31 -1.03
CA GLY A 121 -18.30 12.04 -0.93
C GLY A 121 -19.79 12.21 -0.75
N PHE A 122 -20.50 11.17 -1.13
CA PHE A 122 -21.93 11.02 -1.00
C PHE A 122 -22.19 9.75 -0.20
N PHE A 123 -23.11 9.81 0.75
CA PHE A 123 -23.45 8.72 1.65
C PHE A 123 -24.96 8.57 1.67
N ASP A 124 -25.40 7.33 1.55
CA ASP A 124 -26.79 6.93 1.74
C ASP A 124 -26.98 6.41 3.17
N PHE A 125 -28.03 6.87 3.84
CA PHE A 125 -28.37 6.46 5.19
C PHE A 125 -29.82 5.99 5.18
N HIS A 126 -30.10 4.79 5.70
CA HIS A 126 -31.44 4.21 5.65
C HIS A 126 -32.42 4.79 6.69
N THR A 127 -32.23 6.04 7.12
CA THR A 127 -33.14 6.72 8.05
C THR A 127 -33.84 7.91 7.41
N GLN A 128 -35.14 8.01 7.65
CA GLN A 128 -35.95 9.18 7.26
C GLN A 128 -35.75 10.37 8.21
N ASN A 129 -35.01 10.20 9.30
CA ASN A 129 -34.72 11.27 10.25
C ASN A 129 -33.58 12.17 9.73
N GLU A 130 -33.95 13.33 9.21
CA GLU A 130 -33.02 14.31 8.64
C GLU A 130 -31.95 14.80 9.64
N MET A 131 -32.30 14.92 10.93
CA MET A 131 -31.35 15.31 11.97
C MET A 131 -30.27 14.25 12.14
N VAL A 132 -30.63 12.96 12.15
CA VAL A 132 -29.68 11.84 12.24
C VAL A 132 -28.78 11.78 10.99
N ASN A 133 -29.34 12.04 9.81
CA ASN A 133 -28.56 12.13 8.57
C ASN A 133 -27.54 13.26 8.63
N THR A 134 -27.97 14.45 9.06
CA THR A 134 -27.11 15.62 9.20
C THR A 134 -25.97 15.38 10.20
N MET A 135 -26.28 14.80 11.36
CA MET A 135 -25.28 14.45 12.36
C MET A 135 -24.28 13.42 11.83
N SER A 136 -24.75 12.41 11.09
CA SER A 136 -23.90 11.38 10.50
C SER A 136 -22.94 11.97 9.46
N LEU A 137 -23.44 12.88 8.60
CA LEU A 137 -22.59 13.60 7.63
C LEU A 137 -21.55 14.48 8.32
N GLN A 138 -21.92 15.20 9.38
CA GLN A 138 -20.98 16.01 10.15
C GLN A 138 -19.89 15.16 10.81
N ALA A 139 -20.24 14.00 11.39
CA ALA A 139 -19.27 13.08 11.95
C ALA A 139 -18.29 12.55 10.89
N ILE A 140 -18.79 12.18 9.71
CA ILE A 140 -17.94 11.75 8.58
C ILE A 140 -17.02 12.89 8.11
N ALA A 141 -17.56 14.12 7.99
CA ALA A 141 -16.78 15.28 7.57
C ALA A 141 -15.64 15.58 8.57
N ALA A 142 -15.93 15.51 9.88
CA ALA A 142 -14.91 15.65 10.91
C ALA A 142 -13.85 14.53 10.82
N GLN A 143 -14.28 13.29 10.57
CA GLN A 143 -13.41 12.13 10.42
C GLN A 143 -12.43 12.28 9.24
N TRP A 144 -12.80 13.02 8.18
CA TRP A 144 -11.93 13.30 7.04
C TRP A 144 -10.74 14.22 7.32
N ALA A 145 -10.61 14.78 8.54
CA ALA A 145 -9.33 15.34 8.98
C ALA A 145 -8.17 14.30 8.89
N CYS A 146 -8.49 13.00 8.88
CA CYS A 146 -7.53 11.91 8.66
C CYS A 146 -6.74 12.01 7.34
N PHE A 147 -7.29 12.68 6.32
CA PHE A 147 -6.63 12.81 5.02
C PHE A 147 -5.28 13.53 5.10
N ALA A 148 -5.14 14.52 6.00
CA ALA A 148 -3.88 15.20 6.23
C ALA A 148 -2.79 14.26 6.79
N ARG A 149 -3.18 13.25 7.60
CA ARG A 149 -2.27 12.26 8.21
C ARG A 149 -1.69 11.25 7.20
N LYS A 150 -2.16 11.23 5.95
CA LYS A 150 -1.55 10.43 4.86
C LYS A 150 -0.09 10.81 4.61
N ARG A 151 0.28 12.06 4.87
CA ARG A 151 1.69 12.50 4.83
C ARG A 151 2.52 11.80 5.88
N ASP A 152 2.00 11.64 7.09
CA ASP A 152 2.70 10.98 8.19
C ASP A 152 2.77 9.47 7.96
N CYS A 153 1.70 8.85 7.45
CA CYS A 153 1.74 7.45 7.00
C CYS A 153 2.79 7.23 5.91
N SER A 154 2.89 8.14 4.94
CA SER A 154 3.94 8.10 3.90
C SER A 154 5.34 8.16 4.52
N LEU A 155 5.58 9.08 5.47
CA LEU A 155 6.87 9.18 6.16
C LEU A 155 7.18 7.90 6.96
N MET A 156 6.21 7.38 7.71
CA MET A 156 6.34 6.14 8.47
C MET A 156 6.75 4.98 7.54
N LYS A 157 6.04 4.78 6.43
CA LYS A 157 6.35 3.72 5.45
C LYS A 157 7.78 3.85 4.91
N LYS A 158 8.24 5.08 4.59
CA LYS A 158 9.61 5.32 4.13
C LYS A 158 10.65 5.02 5.21
N LEU A 159 10.36 5.32 6.48
CA LEU A 159 11.23 4.95 7.61
C LEU A 159 11.33 3.43 7.76
N VAL A 160 10.22 2.71 7.66
CA VAL A 160 10.19 1.23 7.69
C VAL A 160 10.99 0.64 6.53
N TRP A 161 10.80 1.15 5.31
CA TRP A 161 11.61 0.75 4.14
C TRP A 161 13.11 0.94 4.40
N ARG A 162 13.53 2.10 4.93
CA ARG A 162 14.94 2.34 5.30
C ARG A 162 15.44 1.39 6.38
N MET A 163 14.61 1.08 7.38
CA MET A 163 14.96 0.12 8.43
C MET A 163 15.22 -1.27 7.85
N ARG A 164 14.38 -1.73 6.91
CA ARG A 164 14.56 -3.02 6.21
C ARG A 164 15.88 -3.04 5.45
N LYS A 165 16.14 -1.99 4.65
CA LYS A 165 17.35 -1.85 3.83
C LYS A 165 18.62 -1.89 4.67
N SER A 166 18.66 -1.16 5.78
CA SER A 166 19.82 -1.15 6.68
C SER A 166 20.02 -2.46 7.45
N SER A 167 18.95 -3.24 7.66
CA SER A 167 19.03 -4.53 8.37
C SER A 167 19.41 -5.69 7.44
N GLY A 168 19.43 -5.46 6.11
CA GLY A 168 19.61 -6.52 5.11
C GLY A 168 18.44 -7.51 5.06
N CYS A 169 17.33 -7.23 5.73
CA CYS A 169 16.17 -8.12 5.79
C CYS A 169 15.10 -7.66 4.80
N THR A 170 14.79 -8.51 3.81
CA THR A 170 13.78 -8.27 2.78
C THR A 170 12.36 -8.62 3.23
N THR A 171 12.20 -9.36 4.33
CA THR A 171 10.94 -10.08 4.59
C THR A 171 10.22 -9.65 5.87
N SER A 172 10.91 -9.21 6.93
CA SER A 172 10.26 -8.69 8.14
C SER A 172 11.17 -7.79 8.98
N VAL A 173 10.60 -6.72 9.54
CA VAL A 173 11.25 -5.90 10.57
C VAL A 173 10.79 -6.43 11.91
N SER A 174 11.70 -6.77 12.83
CA SER A 174 11.31 -7.04 14.21
C SER A 174 11.17 -5.72 14.99
N LEU A 175 10.17 -5.63 15.87
CA LEU A 175 10.08 -4.57 16.88
C LEU A 175 10.77 -4.92 18.20
N SER A 176 11.59 -5.96 18.22
CA SER A 176 12.52 -6.17 19.33
C SER A 176 13.53 -5.02 19.38
N ASP A 177 14.04 -4.71 20.58
CA ASP A 177 15.12 -3.73 20.73
C ASP A 177 16.51 -4.34 20.47
N ASP A 178 16.53 -5.62 20.08
CA ASP A 178 17.74 -6.38 19.84
C ASP A 178 18.54 -5.83 18.67
N ARG A 179 19.84 -5.77 18.90
CA ARG A 179 20.86 -5.43 17.92
C ARG A 179 20.74 -6.45 16.78
N PRO A 180 20.60 -6.02 15.50
CA PRO A 180 20.69 -6.98 14.41
C PRO A 180 22.03 -7.71 14.49
N SER A 181 21.97 -9.03 14.46
CA SER A 181 23.11 -9.93 14.56
C SER A 181 23.96 -9.86 13.30
N PHE A 182 24.65 -8.74 13.09
CA PHE A 182 25.75 -8.69 12.13
C PHE A 182 26.91 -9.50 12.70
N THR A 183 27.11 -10.70 12.15
CA THR A 183 28.32 -11.47 12.35
C THR A 183 29.51 -10.73 11.70
N LYS A 184 30.55 -10.52 12.53
CA LYS A 184 31.95 -10.24 12.17
C LYS A 184 32.28 -8.89 11.51
N GLN A 185 32.07 -7.80 12.24
CA GLN A 185 33.05 -6.71 12.26
C GLN A 185 33.41 -6.39 13.72
N PRO A 186 34.70 -6.15 14.05
CA PRO A 186 35.08 -5.69 15.38
C PRO A 186 34.26 -4.43 15.70
N PRO A 187 33.74 -4.28 16.94
CA PRO A 187 32.97 -3.09 17.29
C PRO A 187 33.85 -1.87 17.04
N ALA A 188 33.47 -1.07 16.03
CA ALA A 188 34.08 0.24 15.82
C ALA A 188 34.07 0.97 17.17
N PRO A 189 35.16 1.65 17.56
CA PRO A 189 35.28 2.26 18.87
C PRO A 189 34.04 3.09 19.15
N ILE A 190 33.39 2.84 20.28
CA ILE A 190 32.19 3.55 20.73
C ILE A 190 32.56 5.03 20.78
N ARG A 191 32.22 5.76 19.72
CA ARG A 191 32.42 7.20 19.70
C ARG A 191 31.45 7.75 20.74
N ASN A 192 31.96 8.22 21.87
CA ASN A 192 31.18 8.86 22.92
C ASN A 192 30.66 10.25 22.47
N ARG A 193 30.22 10.37 21.21
CA ARG A 193 29.84 11.59 20.52
C ARG A 193 28.63 11.34 19.63
N CYS A 194 27.75 12.33 19.55
CA CYS A 194 26.59 12.30 18.67
C CYS A 194 27.01 12.20 17.20
N ALA A 195 26.44 11.25 16.46
CA ALA A 195 26.75 11.07 15.04
C ALA A 195 26.25 12.21 14.12
N VAL A 196 25.43 13.13 14.64
CA VAL A 196 24.91 14.28 13.89
C VAL A 196 25.68 15.54 14.23
N CYS A 197 25.74 15.93 15.51
CA CYS A 197 26.35 17.19 15.94
C CYS A 197 27.76 17.07 16.50
N SER A 198 28.32 15.85 16.56
CA SER A 198 29.66 15.55 17.09
C SER A 198 29.89 15.96 18.56
N ARG A 199 28.88 16.45 19.29
CA ARG A 199 29.00 16.74 20.73
C ARG A 199 29.20 15.45 21.52
N SER A 200 30.10 15.47 22.50
CA SER A 200 30.30 14.34 23.39
C SER A 200 29.06 14.07 24.25
N PHE A 201 28.81 12.82 24.61
CA PHE A 201 27.72 12.47 25.53
C PHE A 201 28.08 12.73 27.00
N GLY A 202 29.21 13.38 27.28
CA GLY A 202 29.70 13.66 28.63
C GLY A 202 30.24 12.42 29.36
N PHE A 203 30.90 12.65 30.50
CA PHE A 203 31.45 11.61 31.37
C PHE A 203 30.36 10.95 32.24
N LEU A 204 29.28 11.67 32.53
CA LEU A 204 28.11 11.20 33.30
C LEU A 204 27.04 10.49 32.43
N GLY A 205 27.35 10.17 31.17
CA GLY A 205 26.47 9.37 30.31
C GLY A 205 25.14 10.06 29.99
N THR A 206 25.15 11.24 29.37
CA THR A 206 23.91 11.86 28.89
C THR A 206 23.12 10.88 28.02
N ASN A 207 21.81 10.86 28.24
CA ASN A 207 20.85 10.02 27.53
C ASN A 207 21.04 10.12 26.00
N HIS A 208 21.73 9.15 25.42
CA HIS A 208 21.81 8.99 23.98
C HIS A 208 20.76 7.97 23.53
N LYS A 209 20.40 8.03 22.25
CA LYS A 209 19.49 7.10 21.60
C LYS A 209 20.18 6.49 20.40
N THR A 210 19.77 5.30 20.02
CA THR A 210 20.22 4.65 18.79
C THR A 210 19.19 4.94 17.69
N CYS A 211 19.62 5.55 16.59
CA CYS A 211 18.76 5.72 15.43
C CYS A 211 18.39 4.35 14.87
N LYS A 212 17.09 4.04 14.74
CA LYS A 212 16.65 2.73 14.23
C LYS A 212 16.86 2.53 12.71
N SER A 213 17.17 3.60 11.98
CA SER A 213 17.47 3.51 10.54
C SER A 213 18.98 3.34 10.24
N CYS A 214 19.86 4.12 10.88
CA CYS A 214 21.30 4.06 10.59
C CYS A 214 22.14 3.40 11.71
N PHE A 215 21.51 2.98 12.81
CA PHE A 215 22.13 2.36 13.98
C PHE A 215 23.20 3.18 14.72
N ARG A 216 23.35 4.46 14.37
CA ARG A 216 24.30 5.37 15.04
C ARG A 216 23.72 5.97 16.33
N GLN A 217 24.59 6.22 17.31
CA GLN A 217 24.24 6.92 18.55
C GLN A 217 24.05 8.42 18.30
N VAL A 218 22.96 8.97 18.85
CA VAL A 218 22.58 10.37 18.70
C VAL A 218 22.07 10.94 20.01
N CYS A 219 22.32 12.22 20.27
CA CYS A 219 21.78 12.90 21.44
C CYS A 219 20.27 13.16 21.27
N THR A 220 19.56 13.40 22.36
CA THR A 220 18.12 13.68 22.36
C THR A 220 17.73 14.85 21.46
N ARG A 221 18.58 15.88 21.32
CA ARG A 221 18.33 17.03 20.44
C ARG A 221 18.46 16.71 18.95
N CYS A 222 19.23 15.68 18.60
CA CYS A 222 19.45 15.27 17.21
C CYS A 222 18.56 14.10 16.79
N CYS A 223 17.57 13.74 17.60
CA CYS A 223 16.66 12.65 17.31
C CYS A 223 15.21 12.99 17.67
N SER A 224 14.27 12.38 16.95
CA SER A 224 12.84 12.46 17.25
C SER A 224 12.24 11.05 17.27
N LYS A 225 11.20 10.87 18.08
CA LYS A 225 10.43 9.62 18.13
C LYS A 225 9.35 9.68 17.04
N GLN A 226 9.33 8.68 16.16
CA GLN A 226 8.27 8.49 15.17
C GLN A 226 7.51 7.21 15.45
N LEU A 227 6.21 7.21 15.20
CA LEU A 227 5.40 5.99 15.22
C LEU A 227 5.87 5.06 14.09
N VAL A 228 6.06 3.79 14.42
CA VAL A 228 6.31 2.72 13.45
C VAL A 228 5.24 1.67 13.64
N CYS A 229 4.57 1.31 12.54
CA CYS A 229 3.54 0.30 12.49
C CYS A 229 4.03 -0.85 11.60
N ILE A 230 3.99 -2.08 12.10
CA ILE A 230 4.23 -3.29 11.31
C ILE A 230 3.16 -4.33 11.63
N VAL A 231 2.91 -5.28 10.72
CA VAL A 231 2.05 -6.42 11.01
C VAL A 231 2.82 -7.45 11.85
N ALA A 232 2.17 -8.00 12.87
CA ALA A 232 2.69 -9.09 13.69
C ALA A 232 2.79 -10.39 12.87
N PRO A 233 3.53 -11.41 13.37
CA PRO A 233 3.63 -12.70 12.69
C PRO A 233 2.29 -13.43 12.48
N ASP A 234 1.27 -13.09 13.25
CA ASP A 234 -0.10 -13.61 13.11
C ASP A 234 -0.85 -13.07 11.86
N GLN A 235 -0.22 -12.15 11.12
CA GLN A 235 -0.74 -11.45 9.95
C GLN A 235 -2.00 -10.62 10.19
N ARG A 236 -2.47 -10.48 11.44
CA ARG A 236 -3.72 -9.81 11.80
C ARG A 236 -3.47 -8.58 12.66
N THR A 237 -2.62 -8.71 13.66
CA THR A 237 -2.36 -7.64 14.64
C THR A 237 -1.38 -6.62 14.08
N VAL A 238 -1.68 -5.33 14.26
CA VAL A 238 -0.70 -4.26 13.97
C VAL A 238 0.04 -3.93 15.25
N LEU A 239 1.36 -4.04 15.21
CA LEU A 239 2.23 -3.65 16.31
C LEU A 239 2.67 -2.19 16.13
N GLU A 240 2.39 -1.38 17.14
CA GLU A 240 2.71 0.04 17.18
C GLU A 240 3.84 0.30 18.16
N LYS A 241 4.93 0.93 17.69
CA LYS A 241 6.02 1.32 18.59
C LYS A 241 6.66 2.63 18.17
N LYS A 242 6.80 3.56 19.12
CA LYS A 242 7.55 4.81 18.91
C LYS A 242 9.06 4.51 18.88
N ARG A 243 9.72 4.84 17.78
CA ARG A 243 11.15 4.60 17.54
C ARG A 243 11.92 5.89 17.34
N SER A 244 13.15 5.93 17.85
CA SER A 244 14.04 7.08 17.70
C SER A 244 14.75 7.05 16.34
N PHE A 245 14.68 8.17 15.62
CA PHE A 245 15.39 8.39 14.37
C PHE A 245 16.19 9.69 14.47
N CYS A 246 17.40 9.71 13.91
CA CYS A 246 18.18 10.93 13.85
C CYS A 246 17.60 11.93 12.82
N SER A 247 17.90 13.21 13.00
CA SER A 247 17.42 14.27 12.10
C SER A 247 17.80 14.03 10.63
N THR A 248 19.00 13.51 10.36
CA THR A 248 19.44 13.15 9.00
C THR A 248 18.56 12.08 8.40
N CYS A 249 18.35 10.93 9.06
CA CYS A 249 17.50 9.87 8.53
C CYS A 249 16.04 10.30 8.37
N LEU A 250 15.55 11.19 9.23
CA LEU A 250 14.21 11.78 9.09
C LEU A 250 14.10 12.65 7.84
N ALA A 251 15.08 13.53 7.62
CA ALA A 251 15.14 14.37 6.42
C ALA A 251 15.27 13.52 5.15
N ASP A 252 16.17 12.55 5.16
CA ASP A 252 16.38 11.65 4.03
C ASP A 252 15.10 10.86 3.71
N ALA A 253 14.41 10.33 4.73
CA ALA A 253 13.14 9.63 4.54
C ALA A 253 12.07 10.57 3.97
N ALA A 254 11.92 11.78 4.50
CA ALA A 254 10.95 12.75 4.00
C ALA A 254 11.20 13.08 2.52
N ASN A 255 12.46 13.26 2.14
CA ASN A 255 12.89 13.69 0.80
C ASN A 255 13.13 12.54 -0.19
N SER A 256 13.05 11.27 0.23
CA SER A 256 13.20 10.13 -0.69
C SER A 256 12.08 10.14 -1.73
N ASP A 257 12.38 9.78 -2.99
CA ASP A 257 11.33 9.65 -4.01
C ASP A 257 10.38 8.52 -3.63
N ALA A 258 9.10 8.87 -3.45
CA ALA A 258 8.10 7.91 -3.04
C ALA A 258 7.76 6.89 -4.14
N LEU A 259 7.94 7.26 -5.41
CA LEU A 259 7.76 6.36 -6.55
C LEU A 259 8.85 5.29 -6.55
N GLU A 260 10.12 5.70 -6.45
CA GLU A 260 11.25 4.76 -6.41
C GLU A 260 11.20 3.83 -5.20
N VAL A 261 10.82 4.35 -4.03
CA VAL A 261 10.61 3.50 -2.84
C VAL A 261 9.53 2.44 -3.11
N ALA A 262 8.40 2.82 -3.70
CA ALA A 262 7.33 1.89 -4.01
C ALA A 262 7.76 0.83 -5.06
N ARG A 263 8.58 1.23 -6.03
CA ARG A 263 9.18 0.32 -7.03
C ARG A 263 10.10 -0.71 -6.38
N GLU A 264 11.00 -0.26 -5.51
CA GLU A 264 11.91 -1.15 -4.77
C GLU A 264 11.14 -2.13 -3.88
N GLU A 265 10.11 -1.67 -3.15
CA GLU A 265 9.28 -2.54 -2.32
C GLU A 265 8.49 -3.57 -3.15
N LEU A 266 7.96 -3.17 -4.30
CA LEU A 266 7.22 -4.08 -5.16
C LEU A 266 8.16 -5.10 -5.82
N ALA A 267 9.32 -4.66 -6.31
CA ALA A 267 10.33 -5.52 -6.92
C ALA A 267 10.97 -6.51 -5.93
N SER A 268 10.90 -6.24 -4.62
CA SER A 268 11.35 -7.18 -3.57
C SER A 268 10.21 -8.02 -3.00
N SER A 269 8.97 -7.82 -3.45
CA SER A 269 7.80 -8.54 -2.97
C SER A 269 7.72 -9.94 -3.57
N LYS A 270 7.72 -10.95 -2.70
CA LYS A 270 7.54 -12.35 -3.11
C LYS A 270 6.21 -12.59 -3.82
N ALA A 271 5.13 -11.98 -3.31
CA ALA A 271 3.81 -12.05 -3.92
C ALA A 271 3.78 -11.46 -5.34
N TYR A 272 4.55 -10.39 -5.59
CA TYR A 272 4.68 -9.80 -6.92
C TYR A 272 5.39 -10.76 -7.90
N HIS A 273 6.48 -11.40 -7.47
CA HIS A 273 7.17 -12.40 -8.28
C HIS A 273 6.27 -13.60 -8.61
N GLU A 274 5.52 -14.10 -7.64
CA GLU A 274 4.57 -15.20 -7.83
C GLU A 274 3.48 -14.82 -8.84
N ALA A 275 2.91 -13.60 -8.74
CA ALA A 275 1.92 -13.10 -9.69
C ALA A 275 2.49 -12.95 -11.11
N CYS A 276 3.72 -12.46 -11.25
CA CYS A 276 4.40 -12.38 -12.55
C CYS A 276 4.63 -13.76 -13.17
N ALA A 277 5.07 -14.73 -12.36
CA ALA A 277 5.27 -16.10 -12.81
C ALA A 277 3.96 -16.75 -13.28
N ALA A 278 2.86 -16.58 -12.53
CA ALA A 278 1.54 -17.07 -12.91
C ALA A 278 1.04 -16.48 -14.24
N LYS A 279 1.21 -15.15 -14.44
CA LYS A 279 0.86 -14.50 -15.71
C LYS A 279 1.69 -15.02 -16.88
N ALA A 280 3.00 -15.20 -16.68
CA ALA A 280 3.88 -15.77 -17.71
C ALA A 280 3.47 -17.20 -18.09
N GLN A 281 3.08 -18.01 -17.11
CA GLN A 281 2.58 -19.37 -17.33
C GLN A 281 1.28 -19.37 -18.15
N GLU A 282 0.32 -18.50 -17.86
CA GLU A 282 -0.93 -18.44 -18.63
C GLU A 282 -0.71 -17.91 -20.05
N MET A 283 0.16 -16.91 -20.24
CA MET A 283 0.58 -16.45 -21.57
C MET A 283 1.27 -17.55 -22.38
N ALA A 284 2.12 -18.36 -21.74
CA ALA A 284 2.74 -19.51 -22.40
C ALA A 284 1.70 -20.58 -22.77
N ARG A 285 0.69 -20.82 -21.93
CA ARG A 285 -0.37 -21.80 -22.17
C ARG A 285 -1.28 -21.38 -23.32
N THR A 286 -1.68 -20.10 -23.36
CA THR A 286 -2.48 -19.52 -24.46
C THR A 286 -1.70 -19.48 -25.78
N SER A 287 -0.42 -19.13 -25.75
CA SER A 287 0.46 -19.20 -26.93
C SER A 287 0.59 -20.63 -27.47
N ARG A 288 0.79 -21.62 -26.61
CA ARG A 288 0.81 -23.05 -27.00
C ARG A 288 -0.52 -23.50 -27.60
N ALA A 289 -1.65 -23.08 -27.03
CA ALA A 289 -2.97 -23.39 -27.56
C ALA A 289 -3.18 -22.79 -28.97
N SER A 290 -2.78 -21.53 -29.16
CA SER A 290 -2.82 -20.84 -30.47
C SER A 290 -1.90 -21.51 -31.50
N PHE A 291 -0.68 -21.90 -31.09
CA PHE A 291 0.24 -22.63 -31.96
C PHE A 291 -0.32 -23.99 -32.37
N MET A 292 -0.91 -24.75 -31.44
CA MET A 292 -1.56 -26.03 -31.75
C MET A 292 -2.74 -25.85 -32.71
N GLN A 293 -3.59 -24.84 -32.52
CA GLN A 293 -4.69 -24.53 -33.45
C GLN A 293 -4.18 -24.18 -34.85
N SER A 294 -3.10 -23.39 -34.95
CA SER A 294 -2.48 -23.02 -36.22
C SER A 294 -1.85 -24.24 -36.93
N ALA A 295 -1.17 -25.12 -36.19
CA ALA A 295 -0.59 -26.35 -36.72
C ALA A 295 -1.65 -27.33 -37.23
N VAL A 296 -2.76 -27.49 -36.49
CA VAL A 296 -3.91 -28.31 -36.90
C VAL A 296 -4.55 -27.75 -38.18
N SER A 297 -4.73 -26.43 -38.27
CA SER A 297 -5.27 -25.75 -39.46
C SER A 297 -4.35 -25.87 -40.69
N ARG A 298 -3.04 -25.82 -40.50
CA ARG A 298 -2.07 -26.08 -41.60
C ARG A 298 -2.13 -27.53 -42.07
N ARG A 299 -2.22 -28.50 -41.14
CA ARG A 299 -2.29 -29.93 -41.47
C ARG A 299 -3.59 -30.29 -42.21
N SER A 300 -4.72 -29.69 -41.85
CA SER A 300 -5.99 -29.89 -42.56
C SER A 300 -5.95 -29.32 -43.99
N ARG A 301 -5.32 -28.15 -44.21
CA ARG A 301 -5.11 -27.58 -45.56
C ARG A 301 -4.18 -28.42 -46.45
N ILE A 302 -3.15 -29.05 -45.88
CA ILE A 302 -2.26 -29.95 -46.61
C ILE A 302 -3.00 -31.25 -47.00
N ASN A 303 -3.82 -31.78 -46.09
CA ASN A 303 -4.64 -32.97 -46.36
C ASN A 303 -5.75 -32.72 -47.38
N SER A 304 -6.34 -31.52 -47.43
CA SER A 304 -7.33 -31.18 -48.46
C SER A 304 -6.68 -30.98 -49.84
N ARG A 305 -5.49 -30.37 -49.92
CA ARG A 305 -4.74 -30.23 -51.18
C ARG A 305 -4.25 -31.55 -51.76
N SER A 306 -3.80 -32.49 -50.93
CA SER A 306 -3.37 -33.82 -51.38
C SER A 306 -4.52 -34.73 -51.84
N ARG A 307 -5.75 -34.51 -51.33
CA ARG A 307 -6.96 -35.17 -51.84
C ARG A 307 -7.37 -34.63 -53.22
N LEU A 308 -7.22 -33.33 -53.46
CA LEU A 308 -7.53 -32.71 -54.75
C LEU A 308 -6.54 -33.11 -55.86
N SER A 309 -5.26 -33.37 -55.55
CA SER A 309 -4.28 -33.81 -56.56
C SER A 309 -4.43 -35.29 -56.94
N ARG A 310 -5.00 -36.14 -56.08
CA ARG A 310 -5.24 -37.57 -56.38
C ARG A 310 -6.45 -37.81 -57.28
N SER A 311 -7.39 -36.88 -57.37
CA SER A 311 -8.57 -36.97 -58.25
C SER A 311 -8.32 -36.48 -59.69
N SER A 312 -7.10 -36.08 -60.04
CA SER A 312 -6.73 -35.59 -61.39
C SER A 312 -5.95 -36.59 -62.24
N MET A 313 -5.77 -37.84 -61.81
CA MET A 313 -5.02 -38.89 -62.55
C MET A 313 -5.86 -40.12 -62.93
N ALA A 314 -7.18 -40.00 -62.91
CA ALA A 314 -8.09 -41.02 -63.42
C ALA A 314 -8.95 -40.41 -64.54
N ALA A 315 -8.37 -40.36 -65.74
CA ALA A 315 -9.05 -40.17 -67.01
C ALA A 315 -8.24 -40.90 -68.09
#